data_AF-A0A0S4XN28-F1
#
_entry.id   AF-A0A0S4XN28-F1
#
_cell.length_a   1.000
_cell.length_b   1.000
_cell.length_c   1.000
_cell.angle_alpha   90.00
_cell.angle_beta   90.00
_cell.angle_gamma   90.00
#
_symmetry.space_group_name_H-M   'P 1'
#
loop_
_entity.id
_entity.type
_entity.pdbx_description
1 polymer ?
#
loop_
_entity_poly.entity_id
_entity_poly.type
_entity_poly.pdbx_seq_one_letter_code
_entity_poly.pdbx_strand_id
1 'polypeptide(L)'
;MTQNTIIKHSKKMMMMKRTRIKIINTLLIVDIGIVLFCYLAGERDWFLNSQVAYLSSLMVVLASIYSYAQMVKAGVENEIITTSNEELLEKIEDPHALYDDDTSHSEQVQNDEDEEKPISTIEAMKKNKAYVSFYRIGAYAILVLGLFYLQSIKIFHMPSYMFGLFLPPVLIAIVFYWGSKTSKDDNETY
;
A
#
# COMPACT_ATOMS: atom_id res chain seq x y z
N MET A 1 2.64 -1.95 38.69
CA MET A 1 1.79 -1.74 37.49
C MET A 1 2.56 -1.85 36.17
N THR A 2 3.89 -1.86 36.17
CA THR A 2 4.78 -1.76 34.98
C THR A 2 5.06 -3.08 34.25
N GLN A 3 5.12 -4.22 34.94
CA GLN A 3 5.46 -5.52 34.31
C GLN A 3 4.38 -6.04 33.34
N ASN A 4 3.10 -5.92 33.69
CA ASN A 4 1.99 -6.35 32.82
C ASN A 4 1.91 -5.54 31.52
N THR A 5 2.29 -4.26 31.54
CA THR A 5 2.30 -3.41 30.35
C THR A 5 3.41 -3.81 29.39
N ILE A 6 4.61 -4.14 29.90
CA ILE A 6 5.75 -4.59 29.08
C ILE A 6 5.47 -5.96 28.44
N ILE A 7 4.90 -6.90 29.21
CA ILE A 7 4.52 -8.23 28.69
C ILE A 7 3.43 -8.11 27.62
N LYS A 8 2.42 -7.25 27.82
CA LYS A 8 1.37 -6.99 26.83
C LYS A 8 1.94 -6.39 25.53
N HIS A 9 2.86 -5.42 25.64
CA HIS A 9 3.51 -4.81 24.48
C HIS A 9 4.37 -5.81 23.71
N SER A 10 5.17 -6.62 24.40
CA SER A 10 6.00 -7.67 23.79
C SER A 10 5.15 -8.75 23.10
N LYS A 11 4.05 -9.18 23.73
CA LYS A 11 3.11 -10.16 23.16
C LYS A 11 2.41 -9.62 21.92
N LYS A 12 1.97 -8.35 21.95
CA LYS A 12 1.40 -7.65 20.77
C LYS A 12 2.41 -7.56 19.63
N MET A 13 3.67 -7.21 19.94
CA MET A 13 4.75 -7.13 18.95
C MET A 13 5.07 -8.50 18.32
N MET A 14 5.07 -9.58 19.12
CA MET A 14 5.20 -10.95 18.63
C MET A 14 4.01 -11.39 17.76
N MET A 15 2.77 -11.08 18.15
CA MET A 15 1.57 -11.41 17.35
C MET A 15 1.59 -10.72 15.98
N MET A 16 1.94 -9.43 15.90
CA MET A 16 1.99 -8.70 14.62
C MET A 16 3.07 -9.21 13.66
N LYS A 17 4.21 -9.70 14.19
CA LYS A 17 5.23 -10.38 13.36
C LYS A 17 4.71 -11.70 12.80
N ARG A 18 3.97 -12.47 13.60
CA ARG A 18 3.37 -13.75 13.17
C ARG A 18 2.36 -13.57 12.03
N THR A 19 1.52 -12.53 12.07
CA THR A 19 0.53 -12.29 10.99
C THR A 19 1.20 -11.94 9.65
N ARG A 20 2.24 -11.11 9.65
CA ARG A 20 3.00 -10.79 8.43
C ARG A 20 3.69 -12.00 7.83
N ILE A 21 4.31 -12.82 8.69
CA ILE A 21 4.97 -14.07 8.27
C ILE A 21 3.93 -15.04 7.68
N LYS A 22 2.74 -15.16 8.29
CA LYS A 22 1.66 -15.98 7.75
C LYS A 22 1.23 -15.55 6.35
N ILE A 23 1.02 -14.25 6.12
CA ILE A 23 0.63 -13.72 4.80
C ILE A 23 1.69 -14.07 3.74
N ILE A 24 2.97 -13.78 4.04
CA ILE A 24 4.08 -14.08 3.12
C ILE A 24 4.17 -15.59 2.87
N ASN A 25 4.02 -16.41 3.91
CA ASN A 25 4.08 -17.86 3.77
C ASN A 25 2.92 -18.41 2.92
N THR A 26 1.69 -17.88 3.09
CA THR A 26 0.55 -18.25 2.25
C THR A 26 0.79 -17.89 0.78
N LEU A 27 1.31 -16.70 0.49
CA LEU A 27 1.67 -16.31 -0.89
C LEU A 27 2.71 -17.26 -1.49
N LEU A 28 3.73 -17.63 -0.73
CA LEU A 28 4.79 -18.53 -1.20
C LEU A 28 4.26 -19.97 -1.42
N ILE A 29 3.40 -20.47 -0.53
CA ILE A 29 2.85 -21.83 -0.64
C ILE A 29 1.91 -21.97 -1.84
N VAL A 30 1.10 -20.93 -2.11
CA VAL A 30 0.21 -20.91 -3.28
C VAL A 30 1.03 -20.84 -4.56
N ASP A 31 2.09 -20.02 -4.60
CA ASP A 31 2.99 -19.94 -5.73
C ASP A 31 3.67 -21.29 -6.01
N ILE A 32 4.22 -21.96 -5.00
CA ILE A 32 4.79 -23.32 -5.14
C ILE A 32 3.77 -24.29 -5.73
N GLY A 33 2.51 -24.23 -5.27
CA GLY A 33 1.43 -25.06 -5.82
C GLY A 33 1.18 -24.80 -7.31
N ILE A 34 1.24 -23.54 -7.73
CA ILE A 34 1.04 -23.14 -9.13
C ILE A 34 2.25 -23.53 -9.99
N VAL A 35 3.47 -23.32 -9.50
CA VAL A 35 4.71 -23.77 -10.16
C VAL A 35 4.64 -25.28 -10.41
N LEU A 36 4.26 -26.06 -9.40
CA LEU A 36 4.09 -27.51 -9.52
C LEU A 36 3.02 -27.88 -10.55
N PHE A 37 1.87 -27.20 -10.52
CA PHE A 37 0.80 -27.40 -11.50
C PHE A 37 1.24 -27.07 -12.94
N CYS A 38 1.91 -25.94 -13.15
CA CYS A 38 2.50 -25.58 -14.44
C CYS A 38 3.49 -26.63 -14.93
N TYR A 39 4.35 -27.09 -14.03
CA TYR A 39 5.40 -28.05 -14.35
C TYR A 39 4.81 -29.39 -14.80
N LEU A 40 3.75 -29.85 -14.14
CA LEU A 40 3.00 -31.04 -14.53
C LEU A 40 2.23 -30.87 -15.85
N ALA A 41 1.71 -29.66 -16.13
CA ALA A 41 1.03 -29.35 -17.38
C ALA A 41 1.97 -29.29 -18.60
N GLY A 42 3.28 -29.12 -18.39
CA GLY A 42 4.30 -29.19 -19.45
C GLY A 42 4.39 -27.96 -20.36
N GLU A 43 3.53 -26.96 -20.18
CA GLU A 43 3.55 -25.72 -20.96
C GLU A 43 4.60 -24.73 -20.41
N ARG A 44 5.82 -24.78 -20.95
CA ARG A 44 6.94 -23.91 -20.56
C ARG A 44 6.64 -22.42 -20.75
N ASP A 45 5.92 -22.08 -21.82
CA ASP A 45 5.55 -20.70 -22.10
C ASP A 45 4.58 -20.19 -21.03
N TRP A 46 3.60 -21.01 -20.63
CA TRP A 46 2.66 -20.68 -19.58
C TRP A 46 3.36 -20.52 -18.22
N PHE A 47 4.34 -21.36 -17.92
CA PHE A 47 5.13 -21.25 -16.71
C PHE A 47 5.89 -19.92 -16.64
N LEU A 48 6.65 -19.56 -17.67
CA LEU A 48 7.49 -18.36 -17.60
C LEU A 48 6.65 -17.07 -17.59
N ASN A 49 5.55 -17.02 -18.35
CA ASN A 49 4.65 -15.87 -18.39
C ASN A 49 3.97 -15.64 -17.04
N SER A 50 3.40 -16.69 -16.46
CA SER A 50 2.75 -16.58 -15.15
C SER A 50 3.75 -16.19 -14.06
N GLN A 51 4.98 -16.71 -14.08
CA GLN A 51 5.99 -16.43 -13.06
C GLN A 51 6.55 -15.00 -13.13
N VAL A 52 6.85 -14.49 -14.32
CA VAL A 52 7.32 -13.10 -14.46
C VAL A 52 6.21 -12.11 -14.09
N ALA A 53 4.97 -12.39 -14.47
CA ALA A 53 3.81 -11.59 -14.08
C ALA A 53 3.56 -11.65 -12.56
N TYR A 54 3.65 -12.84 -11.97
CA TYR A 54 3.46 -13.04 -10.53
C TYR A 54 4.50 -12.29 -9.72
N LEU A 55 5.79 -12.42 -10.06
CA LEU A 55 6.87 -11.77 -9.33
C LEU A 55 6.80 -10.24 -9.42
N SER A 56 6.53 -9.72 -10.61
CA SER A 56 6.39 -8.27 -10.81
C SER A 56 5.17 -7.70 -10.09
N SER A 57 4.02 -8.37 -10.15
CA SER A 57 2.81 -7.99 -9.42
C SER A 57 3.00 -8.08 -7.92
N LEU A 58 3.65 -9.14 -7.43
CA LEU A 58 4.01 -9.28 -6.01
C LEU A 58 4.87 -8.11 -5.55
N MET A 59 5.86 -7.70 -6.35
CA MET A 59 6.72 -6.57 -6.04
C MET A 59 5.93 -5.25 -5.96
N VAL A 60 4.95 -5.04 -6.84
CA VAL A 60 4.05 -3.87 -6.78
C VAL A 60 3.24 -3.87 -5.49
N VAL A 61 2.70 -5.01 -5.07
CA VAL A 61 1.92 -5.08 -3.83
C VAL A 61 2.80 -4.85 -2.61
N LEU A 62 3.98 -5.47 -2.55
CA LEU A 62 4.94 -5.26 -1.46
C LEU A 62 5.39 -3.79 -1.39
N ALA A 63 5.72 -3.19 -2.52
CA ALA A 63 6.08 -1.78 -2.61
C ALA A 63 4.95 -0.86 -2.14
N SER A 64 3.70 -1.21 -2.44
CA SER A 64 2.52 -0.47 -2.00
C SER A 64 2.33 -0.55 -0.49
N ILE A 65 2.42 -1.75 0.09
CA ILE A 65 2.33 -1.96 1.55
C ILE A 65 3.46 -1.21 2.25
N TYR A 66 4.69 -1.30 1.74
CA TYR A 66 5.85 -0.62 2.31
C TYR A 66 5.71 0.89 2.24
N SER A 67 5.31 1.41 1.08
CA SER A 67 5.07 2.84 0.89
C SER A 67 4.00 3.36 1.84
N TYR A 68 2.88 2.64 1.98
CA TYR A 68 1.80 3.03 2.87
C TYR A 68 2.29 3.03 4.33
N ALA A 69 3.01 2.00 4.75
CA ALA A 69 3.57 1.93 6.09
C ALA A 69 4.55 3.09 6.36
N GLN A 70 5.35 3.50 5.38
CA GLN A 70 6.25 4.64 5.52
C GLN A 70 5.50 5.96 5.61
N MET A 71 4.44 6.15 4.81
CA MET A 71 3.59 7.33 4.84
C MET A 71 2.89 7.48 6.21
N VAL A 72 2.33 6.39 6.73
CA VAL A 72 1.70 6.38 8.06
C VAL A 72 2.72 6.72 9.15
N LYS A 73 3.92 6.12 9.11
CA LYS A 73 4.97 6.44 10.09
C LYS A 73 5.40 7.90 10.02
N ALA A 74 5.65 8.42 8.83
CA ALA A 74 6.03 9.81 8.62
C ALA A 74 4.93 10.75 9.11
N GLY A 75 3.67 10.43 8.87
CA GLY A 75 2.57 11.27 9.33
C GLY A 75 2.30 11.21 10.84
N VAL A 76 2.66 10.11 11.52
CA VAL A 76 2.68 10.04 12.99
C VAL A 76 3.85 10.84 13.56
N GLU A 77 5.03 10.76 12.94
CA GLU A 77 6.25 11.45 13.39
C GLU A 77 6.15 12.98 13.21
N ASN A 78 5.44 13.43 12.17
CA ASN A 78 5.27 14.86 11.90
C ASN A 78 3.97 15.46 12.46
N GLU A 79 3.16 14.70 13.22
CA GLU A 79 1.79 15.10 13.67
C GLU A 79 0.82 15.54 12.55
N ILE A 80 1.20 15.35 11.28
CA ILE A 80 0.38 15.78 10.13
C ILE A 80 -0.90 14.94 9.99
N ILE A 81 -0.94 13.70 10.49
CA ILE A 81 -2.12 12.82 10.30
C ILE A 81 -3.33 13.26 11.13
N THR A 82 -3.13 13.93 12.28
CA THR A 82 -4.23 14.55 13.01
C THR A 82 -4.71 15.79 12.27
N THR A 83 -3.80 16.69 11.90
CA THR A 83 -4.16 17.97 11.28
C THR A 83 -4.76 17.81 9.88
N SER A 84 -4.25 16.94 9.00
CA SER A 84 -4.69 16.94 7.60
C SER A 84 -6.04 16.29 7.35
N ASN A 85 -6.46 15.30 8.16
CA ASN A 85 -7.81 14.74 8.02
C ASN A 85 -8.82 15.54 8.83
N GLU A 86 -8.47 16.04 10.02
CA GLU A 86 -9.35 16.94 10.78
C GLU A 86 -9.55 18.27 10.03
N GLU A 87 -8.51 18.94 9.51
CA GLU A 87 -8.68 20.17 8.70
C GLU A 87 -9.49 19.90 7.43
N LEU A 88 -9.28 18.78 6.73
CA LEU A 88 -10.05 18.49 5.52
C LEU A 88 -11.50 18.12 5.84
N LEU A 89 -11.76 17.43 6.95
CA LEU A 89 -13.11 17.13 7.42
C LEU A 89 -13.80 18.41 7.88
N GLU A 90 -13.12 19.27 8.65
CA GLU A 90 -13.59 20.57 9.12
C GLU A 90 -13.83 21.54 7.97
N LYS A 91 -12.98 21.56 6.93
CA LYS A 91 -13.21 22.34 5.70
C LYS A 91 -14.38 21.81 4.86
N ILE A 92 -14.69 20.53 4.94
CA ILE A 92 -15.84 19.91 4.27
C ILE A 92 -17.13 20.15 5.07
N GLU A 93 -17.05 20.13 6.39
CA GLU A 93 -18.17 20.28 7.32
C GLU A 93 -18.54 21.74 7.54
N ASP A 94 -17.56 22.65 7.55
CA ASP A 94 -17.72 24.10 7.59
C ASP A 94 -16.75 24.81 6.63
N PRO A 95 -17.10 24.91 5.33
CA PRO A 95 -16.28 25.61 4.34
C PRO A 95 -16.00 27.08 4.67
N HIS A 96 -16.83 27.69 5.53
CA HIS A 96 -16.80 29.12 5.83
C HIS A 96 -16.47 29.44 7.30
N ALA A 97 -16.11 28.44 8.12
CA ALA A 97 -15.78 28.61 9.54
C ALA A 97 -16.81 29.48 10.29
N LEU A 98 -18.11 29.29 9.97
CA LEU A 98 -19.22 30.10 10.50
C LEU A 98 -19.61 29.69 11.94
N TYR A 99 -19.15 28.54 12.42
CA TYR A 99 -19.47 28.02 13.75
C TYR A 99 -18.29 27.98 14.74
N ASP A 100 -17.16 28.58 14.39
CA ASP A 100 -16.06 28.77 15.35
C ASP A 100 -16.49 29.74 16.45
N ASP A 101 -16.70 29.22 17.67
CA ASP A 101 -17.08 30.00 18.87
C ASP A 101 -15.87 30.74 19.48
N ASP A 102 -14.72 30.74 18.81
CA ASP A 102 -13.55 31.51 19.21
C ASP A 102 -13.67 32.94 18.66
N THR A 103 -14.27 33.79 19.48
CA THR A 103 -14.24 35.24 19.33
C THR A 103 -12.80 35.75 19.51
N SER A 104 -12.03 35.78 18.42
CA SER A 104 -10.92 36.70 18.26
C SER A 104 -10.93 37.31 16.86
N HIS A 105 -11.60 38.46 16.75
CA HIS A 105 -11.36 39.39 15.65
C HIS A 105 -9.89 39.84 15.67
N SER A 106 -9.14 39.53 14.62
CA SER A 106 -8.16 40.47 14.07
C SER A 106 -8.18 40.38 12.55
N GLU A 107 -8.56 41.49 11.94
CA GLU A 107 -8.48 41.82 10.53
C GLU A 107 -7.20 41.30 9.87
N GLN A 108 -7.35 40.62 8.73
CA GLN A 108 -6.60 40.93 7.51
C GLN A 108 -7.27 40.24 6.32
N VAL A 109 -8.26 40.94 5.75
CA VAL A 109 -8.47 40.91 4.30
C VAL A 109 -7.31 41.69 3.72
N GLN A 110 -6.30 40.98 3.21
CA GLN A 110 -5.32 41.58 2.30
C GLN A 110 -5.26 40.73 1.04
N ASN A 111 -5.80 41.32 -0.03
CA ASN A 111 -5.42 41.01 -1.41
C ASN A 111 -3.90 40.91 -1.50
N ASP A 112 -3.40 39.77 -1.98
CA ASP A 112 -2.14 39.70 -2.72
C ASP A 112 -2.38 38.74 -3.89
N GLU A 113 -2.96 39.31 -4.96
CA GLU A 113 -2.63 38.91 -6.32
C GLU A 113 -1.13 39.17 -6.52
N ASP A 114 -0.26 38.17 -6.34
CA ASP A 114 1.11 38.26 -6.86
C ASP A 114 1.73 36.88 -7.13
N GLU A 115 1.95 36.67 -8.43
CA GLU A 115 2.91 35.75 -9.06
C GLU A 115 2.70 34.24 -8.89
N GLU A 116 1.87 33.68 -9.79
CA GLU A 116 1.98 32.30 -10.28
C GLU A 116 3.38 32.07 -10.90
N LYS A 117 4.41 31.90 -10.06
CA LYS A 117 5.66 31.28 -10.50
C LYS A 117 5.30 29.85 -10.84
N PRO A 118 5.64 29.32 -12.03
CA PRO A 118 5.44 27.92 -12.33
C PRO A 118 6.35 27.15 -11.38
N ILE A 119 5.80 26.73 -10.24
CA ILE A 119 6.49 25.87 -9.29
C ILE A 119 6.79 24.62 -10.10
N SER A 120 8.06 24.50 -10.50
CA SER A 120 8.57 23.35 -11.23
C SER A 120 8.04 22.12 -10.51
N THR A 121 7.30 21.27 -11.21
CA THR A 121 6.69 20.04 -10.66
C THR A 121 7.71 19.20 -9.86
N ILE A 122 8.99 19.39 -10.14
CA ILE A 122 10.15 18.83 -9.44
C ILE A 122 10.33 19.41 -8.02
N GLU A 123 10.18 20.71 -7.80
CA GLU A 123 10.28 21.33 -6.47
C GLU A 123 9.06 21.04 -5.60
N ALA A 124 7.86 21.00 -6.21
CA ALA A 124 6.66 20.48 -5.55
C ALA A 124 6.83 19.00 -5.17
N MET A 125 7.36 18.13 -6.04
CA MET A 125 7.70 16.74 -5.71
C MET A 125 8.76 16.63 -4.60
N LYS A 126 9.72 17.55 -4.54
CA LYS A 126 10.80 17.55 -3.54
C LYS A 126 10.31 17.98 -2.16
N LYS A 127 9.38 18.93 -2.10
CA LYS A 127 8.69 19.37 -0.88
C LYS A 127 7.64 18.34 -0.42
N ASN A 128 7.01 17.64 -1.37
CA ASN A 128 6.05 16.55 -1.13
C ASN A 128 6.70 15.14 -1.19
N LYS A 129 7.96 15.03 -0.74
CA LYS A 129 8.71 13.76 -0.64
C LYS A 129 7.98 12.68 0.17
N ALA A 130 7.02 13.07 1.00
CA ALA A 130 6.16 12.18 1.76
C ALA A 130 5.13 11.42 0.90
N TYR A 131 4.74 11.95 -0.28
CA TYR A 131 3.65 11.41 -1.08
C TYR A 131 4.10 10.60 -2.31
N VAL A 132 5.27 10.92 -2.89
CA VAL A 132 5.79 10.15 -4.02
C VAL A 132 6.51 8.91 -3.50
N SER A 133 5.78 7.82 -3.50
CA SER A 133 6.28 6.49 -3.20
C SER A 133 7.28 6.01 -4.26
N PHE A 134 8.54 6.40 -4.17
CA PHE A 134 9.60 5.92 -5.08
C PHE A 134 9.59 4.39 -5.25
N TYR A 135 9.21 3.67 -4.19
CA TYR A 135 9.04 2.21 -4.20
C TYR A 135 7.99 1.73 -5.21
N ARG A 136 6.82 2.38 -5.31
CA ARG A 136 5.79 1.98 -6.29
C ARG A 136 6.23 2.25 -7.72
N ILE A 137 6.86 3.39 -7.98
CA ILE A 137 7.40 3.73 -9.30
C ILE A 137 8.46 2.72 -9.74
N GLY A 138 9.38 2.35 -8.84
CA GLY A 138 10.36 1.29 -9.12
C GLY A 138 9.71 -0.05 -9.43
N ALA A 139 8.69 -0.44 -8.67
CA ALA A 139 7.97 -1.70 -8.91
C ALA A 139 7.21 -1.71 -10.24
N TYR A 140 6.56 -0.61 -10.62
CA TYR A 140 5.91 -0.48 -11.94
C TYR A 140 6.92 -0.51 -13.08
N ALA A 141 8.09 0.12 -12.91
CA ALA A 141 9.15 0.03 -13.90
C ALA A 141 9.60 -1.43 -14.10
N ILE A 142 9.78 -2.18 -13.02
CA ILE A 142 10.13 -3.61 -13.08
C ILE A 142 9.02 -4.43 -13.75
N LEU A 143 7.75 -4.13 -13.49
CA LEU A 143 6.62 -4.78 -14.14
C LEU A 143 6.62 -4.53 -15.65
N VAL A 144 6.81 -3.29 -16.09
CA VAL A 144 6.88 -2.93 -17.51
C VAL A 144 8.09 -3.59 -18.17
N LEU A 145 9.25 -3.59 -17.51
CA LEU A 145 10.46 -4.26 -18.00
C LEU A 145 10.27 -5.78 -18.10
N GLY A 146 9.57 -6.40 -17.15
CA GLY A 146 9.22 -7.82 -17.20
C GLY A 146 8.36 -8.18 -18.41
N LEU A 147 7.39 -7.33 -18.74
CA LEU A 147 6.59 -7.45 -19.97
C LEU A 147 7.44 -7.33 -21.23
N PHE A 148 8.30 -6.31 -21.30
CA PHE A 148 9.19 -6.10 -22.45
C PHE A 148 10.20 -7.24 -22.61
N TYR A 149 10.72 -7.78 -21.51
CA TYR A 149 11.60 -8.94 -21.52
C TYR A 149 10.93 -10.15 -22.17
N LEU A 150 9.70 -10.46 -21.76
CA LEU A 150 8.92 -11.54 -22.38
C LEU A 150 8.60 -11.30 -23.85
N GLN A 151 8.25 -10.06 -24.19
CA GLN A 151 8.01 -9.65 -25.57
C GLN A 151 9.26 -9.80 -26.44
N SER A 152 10.45 -9.50 -25.89
CA SER A 152 11.73 -9.62 -26.60
C SER A 152 12.08 -11.06 -26.97
N ILE A 153 11.65 -12.03 -26.16
CA ILE A 153 11.93 -13.46 -26.36
C ILE A 153 10.84 -14.11 -27.25
N LYS A 154 9.79 -13.38 -27.63
CA LYS A 154 8.65 -13.84 -28.46
C LYS A 154 7.87 -15.03 -27.90
N ILE A 155 7.99 -15.28 -26.60
CA ILE A 155 7.26 -16.32 -25.86
C ILE A 155 6.07 -15.73 -25.09
N PHE A 156 5.71 -14.47 -25.39
CA PHE A 156 4.65 -13.78 -24.68
C PHE A 156 3.28 -14.42 -24.95
N HIS A 157 2.64 -14.89 -23.88
CA HIS A 157 1.32 -15.47 -23.91
C HIS A 157 0.38 -14.69 -22.98
N MET A 158 -0.45 -13.84 -23.58
CA MET A 158 -1.31 -12.88 -22.88
C MET A 158 -2.18 -13.51 -21.77
N PRO A 159 -2.90 -14.62 -21.99
CA PRO A 159 -3.75 -15.21 -20.96
C PRO A 159 -2.98 -15.66 -19.72
N SER A 160 -1.80 -16.24 -19.94
CA SER A 160 -0.93 -16.71 -18.86
C SER A 160 -0.38 -15.55 -18.03
N TYR A 161 0.05 -14.49 -18.71
CA TYR A 161 0.57 -13.30 -18.08
C TYR A 161 -0.49 -12.62 -17.21
N MET A 162 -1.72 -12.46 -17.73
CA MET A 162 -2.82 -11.86 -16.96
C MET A 162 -3.16 -12.68 -15.72
N PHE A 163 -3.17 -14.02 -15.82
CA PHE A 163 -3.42 -14.89 -14.68
C PHE A 163 -2.39 -14.67 -13.56
N GLY A 164 -1.09 -14.67 -13.90
CA GLY A 164 -0.02 -14.39 -12.94
C GLY A 164 -0.10 -12.97 -12.35
N LEU A 165 -0.52 -11.98 -13.15
CA LEU A 165 -0.64 -10.59 -12.71
C LEU A 165 -1.73 -10.40 -11.65
N PHE A 166 -2.91 -10.99 -11.84
CA PHE A 166 -4.04 -10.82 -10.90
C PHE A 166 -3.87 -11.62 -9.62
N LEU A 167 -3.06 -12.68 -9.64
CA LEU A 167 -2.99 -13.62 -8.55
C LEU A 167 -2.52 -13.00 -7.21
N PRO A 168 -1.41 -12.24 -7.11
CA PRO A 168 -0.96 -11.70 -5.83
C PRO A 168 -1.95 -10.71 -5.18
N PRO A 169 -2.52 -9.72 -5.90
CA PRO A 169 -3.53 -8.83 -5.31
C PRO A 169 -4.78 -9.58 -4.82
N VAL A 170 -5.26 -10.56 -5.60
CA VAL A 170 -6.45 -11.35 -5.25
C VAL A 170 -6.19 -12.21 -4.02
N LEU A 171 -5.03 -12.88 -3.94
CA LEU A 171 -4.68 -13.69 -2.77
C LEU A 171 -4.63 -12.86 -1.49
N ILE A 172 -4.05 -11.66 -1.56
CA ILE A 172 -3.99 -10.75 -0.42
C ILE A 172 -5.41 -10.33 -0.02
N ALA A 173 -6.28 -9.97 -0.98
CA ALA A 173 -7.66 -9.64 -0.69
C ALA A 173 -8.41 -10.78 0.01
N ILE A 174 -8.24 -12.03 -0.45
CA ILE A 174 -8.84 -13.22 0.17
C ILE A 174 -8.33 -13.43 1.60
N VAL A 175 -7.01 -13.33 1.80
CA VAL A 175 -6.41 -13.48 3.14
C VAL A 175 -6.91 -12.41 4.10
N PHE A 176 -7.04 -11.16 3.64
CA PHE A 176 -7.63 -10.09 4.44
C PHE A 176 -9.11 -10.32 4.74
N TYR A 177 -9.89 -10.78 3.77
CA TYR A 177 -11.31 -11.08 3.93
C TYR A 177 -11.55 -12.21 4.96
N TRP A 178 -10.73 -13.26 4.95
CA TRP A 178 -10.82 -14.30 5.95
C TRP A 178 -10.28 -13.88 7.31
N GLY A 179 -9.18 -13.12 7.33
CA GLY A 179 -8.62 -12.58 8.57
C GLY A 179 -9.59 -11.65 9.31
N SER A 180 -10.36 -10.83 8.59
CA SER A 180 -11.38 -9.96 9.20
C SER A 180 -12.54 -10.75 9.79
N LYS A 181 -12.94 -11.85 9.15
CA LYS A 181 -13.98 -12.75 9.66
C LYS A 181 -13.56 -13.43 10.97
N THR A 182 -12.30 -13.88 11.06
CA THR A 182 -11.78 -14.52 12.28
C THR A 182 -11.77 -13.56 13.48
N SER A 183 -11.49 -12.27 13.26
CA SER A 183 -11.53 -11.26 14.33
C SER A 183 -12.94 -10.84 14.76
N LYS A 184 -13.99 -11.15 13.99
CA LYS A 184 -15.38 -10.88 14.39
C LYS A 184 -15.90 -11.93 15.37
N ASP A 185 -15.59 -13.21 15.15
CA ASP A 185 -15.94 -14.30 16.06
C ASP A 185 -15.34 -14.08 17.47
N ASP A 186 -14.08 -13.61 17.55
CA ASP A 186 -13.41 -13.38 18.83
C ASP A 186 -14.03 -12.26 19.67
N ASN A 187 -14.74 -11.30 19.05
CA ASN A 187 -15.38 -10.16 19.73
C ASN A 187 -16.84 -10.43 20.14
N GLU A 188 -17.50 -11.47 19.62
CA GLU A 188 -18.85 -11.87 20.04
C GLU A 188 -18.84 -12.85 21.23
N THR A 189 -17.67 -13.37 21.61
CA THR A 189 -17.48 -14.28 22.75
C THR A 189 -17.07 -13.62 24.07
N TYR A 190 -17.21 -12.29 24.22
CA TYR A 190 -16.98 -11.57 25.49
C TYR A 190 -18.19 -10.80 25.96
#